data_AF-A0Q358-F1
#
_entry.id   AF-A0Q358-F1
#
_cell.length_a   1.000
_cell.length_b   1.000
_cell.length_c   1.000
_cell.angle_alpha   90.00
_cell.angle_beta   90.00
_cell.angle_gamma   90.00
#
_symmetry.space_group_name_H-M   'P 1'
#
loop_
_entity.id
_entity.type
_entity.pdbx_description
1 polymer ?
#
loop_
_entity_poly.entity_id
_entity_poly.type
_entity_poly.pdbx_seq_one_letter_code
_entity_poly.pdbx_strand_id
1 'polypeptide(L)'
;MSLKKNSLLISMIVSSSVLFSSFSAFATDTTYKVKPGDTLRKISSKYHMTWKRLAKLNNIKSPYLIFPDQILKLQENAQIPVPAPVCKPEPKQAKITQKDLNEQLVMAELWMQTSAEYRALCYQAYNTAKVIVDQNVSSFKKGDKPLALITDCDETVIENSIYDAGFIDHNDCHNNDNWPKWVNAAEGKAMPGAKEFLDYAHSKGIEIFYVTGRDEENSLDGTMKNLEKVGFPCVDKYHMRLKTTTGNKEPRMQEIEKKYNVIIYMGDDAGDFPVGSYHKDMKTRNSLVDNHKSEFGSKFIVLPNPTYGHWESSLAKNYWKLTPEQKNALRKELIKRWRAD
;
A
#
# COMPACT_ATOMS: atom_id res chain seq x y z
N MET A 1 74.38 2.53 40.57
CA MET A 1 75.21 1.59 41.35
C MET A 1 75.06 0.22 40.72
N SER A 2 76.08 -0.19 39.97
CA SER A 2 76.21 -1.48 39.29
C SER A 2 76.39 -2.60 40.31
N LEU A 3 75.92 -3.82 40.00
CA LEU A 3 76.69 -5.05 40.19
C LEU A 3 76.07 -6.23 39.41
N LYS A 4 76.96 -6.98 38.76
CA LYS A 4 76.76 -8.11 37.82
C LYS A 4 76.78 -9.48 38.53
N LYS A 5 76.47 -10.52 37.72
CA LYS A 5 76.93 -11.94 37.72
C LYS A 5 75.86 -12.94 38.22
N ASN A 6 75.65 -14.15 37.69
CA ASN A 6 76.31 -14.96 36.65
C ASN A 6 75.36 -16.10 36.17
N SER A 7 75.48 -16.47 34.89
CA SER A 7 75.36 -17.78 34.21
C SER A 7 75.00 -19.05 35.02
N LEU A 8 74.08 -19.88 34.48
CA LEU A 8 74.35 -21.30 34.17
C LEU A 8 73.34 -21.86 33.12
N LEU A 9 73.87 -22.39 32.01
CA LEU A 9 73.17 -23.21 31.01
C LEU A 9 73.03 -24.65 31.54
N ILE A 10 71.84 -25.25 31.38
CA ILE A 10 71.67 -26.72 31.35
C ILE A 10 70.80 -27.05 30.14
N SER A 11 71.44 -27.68 29.15
CA SER A 11 70.80 -28.34 28.01
C SER A 11 70.50 -29.78 28.40
N MET A 12 69.26 -30.24 28.21
CA MET A 12 68.95 -31.67 28.17
C MET A 12 67.87 -31.93 27.12
N ILE A 13 68.31 -32.56 26.03
CA ILE A 13 67.48 -33.08 24.93
C ILE A 13 66.92 -34.44 25.39
N VAL A 14 65.61 -34.64 25.29
CA VAL A 14 65.00 -35.98 25.33
C VAL A 14 64.07 -36.15 24.14
N SER A 15 64.36 -37.21 23.38
CA SER A 15 63.80 -37.60 22.09
C SER A 15 62.37 -38.14 22.15
N SER A 16 61.71 -37.97 21.02
CA SER A 16 60.39 -38.42 20.56
C SER A 16 60.00 -39.87 20.87
N SER A 17 58.69 -40.09 21.04
CA SER A 17 57.93 -41.25 20.52
C SER A 17 56.42 -41.00 20.66
N VAL A 18 55.73 -40.63 19.57
CA VAL A 18 54.25 -40.63 19.51
C VAL A 18 53.83 -41.81 18.63
N LEU A 19 53.13 -42.77 19.24
CA LEU A 19 52.48 -43.90 18.56
C LEU A 19 51.28 -43.39 17.75
N PHE A 20 51.34 -43.52 16.42
CA PHE A 20 50.18 -43.39 15.54
C PHE A 20 49.59 -44.77 15.27
N SER A 21 48.43 -45.06 15.87
CA SER A 21 47.60 -46.19 15.48
C SER A 21 46.93 -45.89 14.14
N SER A 22 47.20 -46.73 13.13
CA SER A 22 46.60 -46.62 11.81
C SER A 22 45.15 -47.11 11.84
N PHE A 23 44.18 -46.21 11.63
CA PHE A 23 42.83 -46.59 11.23
C PHE A 23 42.77 -46.66 9.70
N SER A 24 42.53 -47.86 9.16
CA SER A 24 42.20 -48.04 7.74
C SER A 24 40.85 -47.40 7.46
N ALA A 25 40.82 -46.34 6.65
CA ALA A 25 39.59 -45.74 6.18
C ALA A 25 38.93 -46.67 5.14
N PHE A 26 37.77 -47.22 5.48
CA PHE A 26 36.89 -47.84 4.49
C PHE A 26 36.43 -46.74 3.52
N ALA A 27 36.74 -46.90 2.24
CA ALA A 27 36.22 -46.02 1.19
C ALA A 27 34.70 -46.24 1.10
N THR A 28 33.93 -45.31 1.63
CA THR A 28 32.49 -45.29 1.45
C THR A 28 32.19 -44.65 0.10
N ASP A 29 31.52 -45.38 -0.78
CA ASP A 29 31.02 -44.82 -2.04
C ASP A 29 30.13 -43.62 -1.71
N THR A 30 30.58 -42.41 -2.04
CA THR A 30 29.84 -41.17 -1.78
C THR A 30 28.72 -40.95 -2.80
N THR A 31 28.79 -41.65 -3.94
CA THR A 31 27.84 -41.55 -5.04
C THR A 31 27.64 -42.88 -5.76
N TYR A 32 26.50 -43.07 -6.42
CA TYR A 32 26.14 -44.23 -7.21
C TYR A 32 25.60 -43.80 -8.58
N LYS A 33 26.12 -44.37 -9.66
CA LYS A 33 25.60 -44.16 -11.02
C LYS A 33 24.52 -45.20 -11.34
N VAL A 34 23.30 -44.72 -11.60
CA VAL A 34 22.10 -45.54 -11.88
C VAL A 34 22.31 -46.37 -13.14
N LYS A 35 21.96 -47.66 -13.08
CA LYS A 35 22.04 -48.59 -14.20
C LYS A 35 20.65 -48.93 -14.74
N PRO A 36 20.51 -49.36 -16.01
CA PRO A 36 19.25 -49.87 -16.54
C PRO A 36 18.64 -50.95 -15.62
N GLY A 37 17.37 -50.78 -15.24
CA GLY A 37 16.64 -51.70 -14.35
C GLY A 37 16.77 -51.42 -12.84
N ASP A 38 17.52 -50.38 -12.45
CA ASP A 38 17.59 -49.91 -11.08
C ASP A 38 16.30 -49.20 -10.63
N THR A 39 16.04 -49.29 -9.32
CA THR A 39 15.00 -48.49 -8.66
C THR A 39 15.58 -47.89 -7.39
N LEU A 40 15.00 -46.78 -6.91
CA LEU A 40 15.40 -46.16 -5.64
C LEU A 40 15.36 -47.16 -4.47
N ARG A 41 14.44 -48.14 -4.50
CA ARG A 41 14.32 -49.19 -3.48
C ARG A 41 15.49 -50.18 -3.54
N LYS A 42 15.89 -50.64 -4.73
CA LYS A 42 17.03 -51.55 -4.92
C LYS A 42 18.34 -50.87 -4.50
N ILE A 43 18.56 -49.63 -4.94
CA ILE A 43 19.77 -48.87 -4.64
C ILE A 43 19.85 -48.57 -3.13
N SER A 44 18.80 -48.00 -2.53
CA SER A 44 18.82 -47.65 -1.10
C SER A 44 19.01 -48.85 -0.17
N SER A 45 18.42 -50.00 -0.50
CA SER A 45 18.62 -51.25 0.26
C SER A 45 20.07 -51.73 0.21
N LYS A 46 20.74 -51.59 -0.94
CA LYS A 46 22.16 -51.95 -1.10
C LYS A 46 23.07 -51.10 -0.22
N TYR A 47 22.70 -49.83 -0.01
CA TYR A 47 23.46 -48.88 0.79
C TYR A 47 22.84 -48.64 2.17
N HIS A 48 22.07 -49.61 2.67
CA HIS A 48 21.52 -49.64 4.03
C HIS A 48 20.77 -48.36 4.45
N MET A 49 20.00 -47.76 3.53
CA MET A 49 19.13 -46.61 3.82
C MET A 49 17.73 -46.80 3.24
N THR A 50 16.79 -45.95 3.63
CA THR A 50 15.44 -45.99 3.06
C THR A 50 15.42 -45.28 1.70
N TRP A 51 14.58 -45.75 0.78
CA TRP A 51 14.43 -45.11 -0.53
C TRP A 51 13.93 -43.66 -0.41
N LYS A 52 13.12 -43.35 0.60
CA LYS A 52 12.68 -41.98 0.92
C LYS A 52 13.84 -41.08 1.32
N ARG A 53 14.79 -41.61 2.11
CA ARG A 53 16.02 -40.90 2.49
C ARG A 53 16.91 -40.69 1.27
N LEU A 54 17.11 -41.70 0.42
CA LEU A 54 17.88 -41.58 -0.81
C LEU A 54 17.24 -40.57 -1.79
N ALA A 55 15.91 -40.59 -1.94
CA ALA A 55 15.18 -39.64 -2.77
C ALA A 55 15.33 -38.21 -2.23
N LYS A 56 15.17 -38.02 -0.91
CA LYS A 56 15.36 -36.73 -0.24
C LYS A 56 16.79 -36.21 -0.39
N LEU A 57 17.79 -37.06 -0.17
CA LEU A 57 19.23 -36.75 -0.33
C LEU A 57 19.56 -36.27 -1.75
N ASN A 58 18.81 -36.72 -2.75
CA ASN A 58 19.00 -36.41 -4.17
C ASN A 58 17.92 -35.49 -4.76
N ASN A 59 17.07 -34.88 -3.92
CA ASN A 59 15.97 -34.01 -4.34
C ASN A 59 14.99 -34.62 -5.37
N ILE A 60 14.78 -35.93 -5.34
CA ILE A 60 13.88 -36.65 -6.25
C ILE A 60 12.44 -36.61 -5.70
N LYS A 61 11.51 -36.06 -6.48
CA LYS A 61 10.09 -35.87 -6.13
C LYS A 61 9.19 -36.90 -6.84
N SER A 62 7.95 -37.05 -6.38
CA SER A 62 6.91 -37.88 -7.03
C SER A 62 6.80 -37.54 -8.53
N PRO A 63 6.76 -38.52 -9.46
CA PRO A 63 6.55 -39.97 -9.26
C PRO A 63 7.80 -40.79 -8.89
N TYR A 64 8.88 -40.15 -8.43
CA TYR A 64 10.13 -40.77 -7.94
C TYR A 64 10.90 -41.56 -9.00
N LEU A 65 10.93 -41.02 -10.22
CA LEU A 65 11.66 -41.61 -11.34
C LEU A 65 13.16 -41.37 -11.21
N ILE A 66 13.93 -42.38 -11.60
CA ILE A 66 15.38 -42.30 -11.84
C ILE A 66 15.67 -42.86 -13.22
N PHE A 67 16.72 -42.34 -13.85
CA PHE A 67 17.10 -42.71 -15.21
C PHE A 67 18.50 -43.34 -15.22
N PRO A 68 18.80 -44.26 -16.14
CA PRO A 68 20.16 -44.74 -16.36
C PRO A 68 21.16 -43.57 -16.48
N ASP A 69 22.37 -43.80 -15.99
CA ASP A 69 23.48 -42.86 -15.91
C ASP A 69 23.32 -41.66 -14.96
N GLN A 70 22.16 -41.49 -14.32
CA GLN A 70 21.97 -40.51 -13.25
C GLN A 70 22.88 -40.82 -12.06
N ILE A 71 23.53 -39.81 -11.48
CA ILE A 71 24.39 -39.98 -10.30
C ILE A 71 23.62 -39.60 -9.03
N LEU A 72 23.52 -40.54 -8.08
CA LEU A 72 22.86 -40.36 -6.78
C LEU A 72 23.91 -40.28 -5.67
N LYS A 73 23.82 -39.28 -4.81
CA LYS A 73 24.56 -39.15 -3.56
C LYS A 73 24.08 -40.20 -2.56
N LEU A 74 25.02 -40.81 -1.85
CA LEU A 74 24.75 -41.87 -0.86
C LEU A 74 25.02 -41.43 0.60
N GLN A 75 25.77 -40.35 0.81
CA GLN A 75 26.06 -39.82 2.13
C GLN A 75 25.98 -38.29 2.14
N GLU A 76 25.67 -37.71 3.29
CA GLU A 76 25.86 -36.28 3.54
C GLU A 76 27.32 -36.07 3.96
N ASN A 77 28.09 -35.32 3.17
CA ASN A 77 29.48 -35.03 3.54
C ASN A 77 29.51 -34.07 4.73
N ALA A 78 30.04 -34.53 5.87
CA ALA A 78 30.43 -33.66 6.97
C ALA A 78 31.77 -33.00 6.61
N GLN A 79 31.75 -31.70 6.32
CA GLN A 79 32.94 -30.93 5.93
C GLN A 79 33.18 -29.84 6.97
N ILE A 80 34.35 -29.89 7.63
CA ILE A 80 34.86 -28.82 8.51
C ILE A 80 35.28 -27.64 7.60
N PRO A 81 34.86 -26.38 7.86
CA PRO A 81 35.01 -25.29 6.90
C PRO A 81 36.35 -24.54 7.05
N VAL A 82 37.09 -24.40 5.94
CA VAL A 82 38.08 -23.32 5.70
C VAL A 82 37.61 -22.56 4.44
N PRO A 83 37.62 -21.22 4.43
CA PRO A 83 36.63 -20.43 3.70
C PRO A 83 36.93 -20.28 2.20
N ALA A 84 36.01 -20.77 1.39
CA ALA A 84 35.87 -20.40 -0.02
C ALA A 84 35.26 -18.98 -0.13
N PRO A 85 35.46 -18.24 -1.24
CA PRO A 85 34.85 -16.93 -1.41
C PRO A 85 33.34 -17.09 -1.29
N VAL A 86 32.75 -16.36 -0.34
CA VAL A 86 31.32 -16.39 -0.04
C VAL A 86 30.58 -15.89 -1.28
N CYS A 87 30.13 -16.82 -2.13
CA CYS A 87 28.97 -16.53 -2.97
C CYS A 87 27.80 -16.48 -1.98
N LYS A 88 27.43 -15.25 -1.61
CA LYS A 88 26.32 -14.99 -0.69
C LYS A 88 25.12 -15.81 -1.18
N PRO A 89 24.45 -16.62 -0.35
CA PRO A 89 23.15 -17.16 -0.74
C PRO A 89 22.30 -15.96 -1.16
N GLU A 90 21.76 -16.02 -2.37
CA GLU A 90 20.80 -15.02 -2.83
C GLU A 90 19.73 -14.93 -1.74
N PRO A 91 19.53 -13.75 -1.11
CA PRO A 91 18.62 -13.66 0.02
C PRO A 91 17.27 -14.22 -0.44
N LYS A 92 16.69 -15.17 0.31
CA LYS A 92 15.26 -15.44 0.18
C LYS A 92 14.59 -14.08 0.30
N GLN A 93 14.01 -13.59 -0.80
CA GLN A 93 13.39 -12.28 -0.84
C GLN A 93 12.43 -12.20 0.35
N ALA A 94 12.64 -11.24 1.25
CA ALA A 94 11.78 -11.08 2.40
C ALA A 94 10.33 -10.94 1.91
N LYS A 95 9.41 -11.66 2.56
CA LYS A 95 7.99 -11.60 2.24
C LYS A 95 7.52 -10.15 2.39
N ILE A 96 6.94 -9.55 1.34
CA ILE A 96 6.46 -8.16 1.37
C ILE A 96 5.35 -8.06 2.42
N THR A 97 5.56 -7.23 3.43
CA THR A 97 4.63 -7.01 4.55
C THR A 97 3.70 -5.84 4.27
N GLN A 98 2.74 -5.58 5.18
CA GLN A 98 1.91 -4.37 5.10
C GLN A 98 2.77 -3.12 5.34
N LYS A 99 3.79 -3.19 6.22
CA LYS A 99 4.78 -2.13 6.38
C LYS A 99 5.44 -1.75 5.05
N ASP A 100 5.90 -2.75 4.29
CA ASP A 100 6.53 -2.51 2.98
C ASP A 100 5.58 -1.88 1.95
N LEU A 101 4.26 -2.09 2.08
CA LEU A 101 3.27 -1.36 1.29
C LEU A 101 3.09 0.08 1.75
N ASN A 102 3.06 0.31 3.07
CA ASN A 102 2.88 1.63 3.65
C ASN A 102 4.06 2.56 3.32
N GLU A 103 5.28 2.02 3.16
CA GLU A 103 6.43 2.80 2.65
C GLU A 103 6.18 3.44 1.27
N GLN A 104 5.23 2.93 0.48
CA GLN A 104 4.89 3.51 -0.82
C GLN A 104 4.09 4.82 -0.69
N LEU A 105 3.57 5.14 0.51
CA LEU A 105 2.85 6.38 0.80
C LEU A 105 3.80 7.56 1.07
N VAL A 106 5.06 7.31 1.47
CA VAL A 106 5.98 8.35 1.98
C VAL A 106 6.07 9.57 1.08
N MET A 107 6.25 9.39 -0.22
CA MET A 107 6.38 10.52 -1.16
C MET A 107 5.06 11.25 -1.38
N ALA A 108 3.93 10.54 -1.37
CA ALA A 108 2.60 11.12 -1.56
C ALA A 108 2.21 11.96 -0.33
N GLU A 109 2.38 11.39 0.86
CA GLU A 109 2.14 12.09 2.14
C GLU A 109 3.06 13.29 2.31
N LEU A 110 4.37 13.13 2.04
CA LEU A 110 5.31 14.24 2.13
C LEU A 110 4.92 15.37 1.19
N TRP A 111 4.50 15.05 -0.04
CA TRP A 111 4.04 16.06 -1.00
C TRP A 111 2.78 16.77 -0.49
N MET A 112 1.77 16.05 0.01
CA MET A 112 0.55 16.69 0.55
C MET A 112 0.85 17.55 1.78
N GLN A 113 1.63 17.05 2.72
CA GLN A 113 1.85 17.70 4.02
C GLN A 113 2.83 18.88 3.95
N THR A 114 3.76 18.89 2.98
CA THR A 114 4.89 19.84 2.99
C THR A 114 5.06 20.67 1.73
N SER A 115 4.51 20.25 0.58
CA SER A 115 4.76 20.97 -0.67
C SER A 115 3.95 22.27 -0.77
N ALA A 116 4.56 23.29 -1.37
CA ALA A 116 3.84 24.49 -1.75
C ALA A 116 2.87 24.21 -2.89
N GLU A 117 3.19 23.24 -3.75
CA GLU A 117 2.41 22.82 -4.92
C GLU A 117 1.05 22.25 -4.52
N TYR A 118 0.99 21.38 -3.51
CA TYR A 118 -0.28 20.87 -2.99
C TYR A 118 -1.19 22.00 -2.52
N ARG A 119 -0.64 22.94 -1.75
CA ARG A 119 -1.36 24.14 -1.30
C ARG A 119 -1.82 25.00 -2.47
N ALA A 120 -0.96 25.22 -3.46
CA ALA A 120 -1.28 25.98 -4.66
C ALA A 120 -2.42 25.35 -5.46
N LEU A 121 -2.45 24.01 -5.59
CA LEU A 121 -3.53 23.28 -6.23
C LEU A 121 -4.85 23.41 -5.46
N CYS A 122 -4.82 23.33 -4.13
CA CYS A 122 -6.01 23.57 -3.30
C CYS A 122 -6.55 24.99 -3.53
N TYR A 123 -5.70 26.02 -3.45
CA TYR A 123 -6.11 27.40 -3.72
C TYR A 123 -6.62 27.59 -5.15
N GLN A 124 -5.99 26.98 -6.15
CA GLN A 124 -6.46 27.04 -7.54
C GLN A 124 -7.87 26.47 -7.69
N ALA A 125 -8.13 25.33 -7.05
CA ALA A 125 -9.45 24.70 -7.04
C ALA A 125 -10.51 25.61 -6.41
N TYR A 126 -10.28 26.12 -5.19
CA TYR A 126 -11.23 27.00 -4.52
C TYR A 126 -11.40 28.37 -5.18
N ASN A 127 -10.33 28.94 -5.77
CA ASN A 127 -10.41 30.18 -6.52
C ASN A 127 -11.25 30.01 -7.80
N THR A 128 -11.10 28.87 -8.47
CA THR A 128 -11.94 28.51 -9.63
C THR A 128 -13.39 28.34 -9.21
N ALA A 129 -13.65 27.62 -8.11
CA ALA A 129 -14.98 27.45 -7.54
C ALA A 129 -15.63 28.80 -7.18
N LYS A 130 -14.85 29.75 -6.65
CA LYS A 130 -15.33 31.11 -6.35
C LYS A 130 -15.83 31.84 -7.60
N VAL A 131 -15.14 31.71 -8.73
CA VAL A 131 -15.58 32.30 -10.00
C VAL A 131 -16.93 31.71 -10.45
N ILE A 132 -17.11 30.39 -10.30
CA ILE A 132 -18.37 29.72 -10.63
C ILE A 132 -19.50 30.21 -9.73
N VAL A 133 -19.26 30.39 -8.42
CA VAL A 133 -20.23 31.00 -7.49
C VAL A 133 -20.63 32.40 -7.98
N ASP A 134 -19.65 33.26 -8.29
CA ASP A 134 -19.91 34.64 -8.71
C ASP A 134 -20.75 34.71 -9.98
N GLN A 135 -20.42 33.87 -10.97
CA GLN A 135 -21.17 33.78 -12.22
C GLN A 135 -22.62 33.34 -11.97
N ASN A 136 -22.83 32.25 -11.22
CA ASN A 136 -24.17 31.71 -10.98
C ASN A 136 -25.03 32.66 -10.14
N VAL A 137 -24.47 33.28 -9.10
CA VAL A 137 -25.15 34.27 -8.26
C VAL A 137 -25.55 35.50 -9.10
N SER A 138 -24.67 35.98 -9.98
CA SER A 138 -24.98 37.12 -10.85
C SER A 138 -26.11 36.82 -11.87
N SER A 139 -26.25 35.55 -12.25
CA SER A 139 -27.25 35.10 -13.22
C SER A 139 -28.59 34.66 -12.60
N PHE A 140 -28.63 34.53 -11.27
CA PHE A 140 -29.77 34.01 -10.53
C PHE A 140 -31.00 34.91 -10.65
N LYS A 141 -32.16 34.31 -10.90
CA LYS A 141 -33.43 35.03 -11.05
C LYS A 141 -34.44 34.59 -10.00
N LYS A 142 -35.33 35.51 -9.63
CA LYS A 142 -36.45 35.20 -8.74
C LYS A 142 -37.32 34.10 -9.37
N GLY A 143 -37.48 32.99 -8.65
CA GLY A 143 -38.22 31.81 -9.10
C GLY A 143 -37.34 30.63 -9.52
N ASP A 144 -36.02 30.85 -9.68
CA ASP A 144 -35.07 29.76 -9.88
C ASP A 144 -34.99 28.88 -8.61
N LYS A 145 -34.62 27.61 -8.79
CA LYS A 145 -34.28 26.74 -7.65
C LYS A 145 -33.12 27.37 -6.87
N PRO A 146 -33.10 27.30 -5.53
CA PRO A 146 -31.96 27.77 -4.74
C PRO A 146 -30.66 27.11 -5.22
N LEU A 147 -29.58 27.89 -5.25
CA LEU A 147 -28.27 27.40 -5.67
C LEU A 147 -27.65 26.55 -4.57
N ALA A 148 -26.97 25.46 -4.95
CA ALA A 148 -26.26 24.61 -4.02
C ALA A 148 -24.87 24.21 -4.53
N LEU A 149 -24.00 23.90 -3.59
CA LEU A 149 -22.71 23.27 -3.80
C LEU A 149 -22.72 21.93 -3.08
N ILE A 150 -22.21 20.90 -3.76
CA ILE A 150 -21.95 19.60 -3.16
C ILE A 150 -20.44 19.45 -2.99
N THR A 151 -20.00 19.06 -1.80
CA THR A 151 -18.60 18.76 -1.52
C THR A 151 -18.47 17.41 -0.84
N ASP A 152 -17.43 16.65 -1.18
CA ASP A 152 -16.92 15.62 -0.28
C ASP A 152 -16.31 16.26 0.99
N CYS A 153 -16.08 15.44 2.02
CA CYS A 153 -15.36 15.83 3.23
C CYS A 153 -13.86 15.55 3.14
N ASP A 154 -13.48 14.29 2.96
CA ASP A 154 -12.12 13.79 3.22
C ASP A 154 -11.22 14.16 2.03
N GLU A 155 -10.05 14.74 2.28
CA GLU A 155 -9.12 15.21 1.24
C GLU A 155 -9.71 16.27 0.28
N THR A 156 -10.89 16.80 0.63
CA THR A 156 -11.63 17.81 -0.14
C THR A 156 -11.93 19.06 0.67
N VAL A 157 -12.35 18.95 1.94
CA VAL A 157 -12.46 20.10 2.86
C VAL A 157 -11.81 19.84 4.22
N ILE A 158 -11.70 18.57 4.61
CA ILE A 158 -10.96 18.11 5.79
C ILE A 158 -9.74 17.32 5.34
N GLU A 159 -8.58 17.70 5.86
CA GLU A 159 -7.31 16.98 5.71
C GLU A 159 -7.24 15.85 6.75
N ASN A 160 -6.97 14.63 6.27
CA ASN A 160 -6.74 13.43 7.06
C ASN A 160 -5.32 12.85 6.88
N SER A 161 -4.42 13.54 6.19
CA SER A 161 -3.04 13.09 5.91
C SER A 161 -2.30 12.47 7.11
N ILE A 162 -2.51 12.98 8.33
CA ILE A 162 -1.87 12.44 9.54
C ILE A 162 -2.38 11.04 9.94
N TYR A 163 -3.61 10.70 9.57
CA TYR A 163 -4.17 9.36 9.76
C TYR A 163 -3.45 8.35 8.86
N ASP A 164 -3.32 8.67 7.57
CA ASP A 164 -2.67 7.80 6.58
C ASP A 164 -1.16 7.69 6.84
N ALA A 165 -0.50 8.81 7.15
CA ALA A 165 0.90 8.83 7.55
C ALA A 165 1.17 8.02 8.83
N GLY A 166 0.17 7.84 9.70
CA GLY A 166 0.26 7.02 10.91
C GLY A 166 0.52 5.53 10.64
N PHE A 167 0.32 5.05 9.41
CA PHE A 167 0.61 3.67 9.02
C PHE A 167 2.05 3.48 8.48
N ILE A 168 2.75 4.56 8.14
CA ILE A 168 4.14 4.50 7.69
C ILE A 168 4.99 3.87 8.81
N ASP A 169 5.93 3.01 8.44
CA ASP A 169 6.72 2.20 9.37
C ASP A 169 5.94 1.18 10.24
N HIS A 170 4.65 0.99 10.04
CA HIS A 170 3.82 0.07 10.83
C HIS A 170 3.19 -1.03 9.96
N ASN A 171 2.81 -2.16 10.58
CA ASN A 171 2.28 -3.33 9.87
C ASN A 171 0.74 -3.44 9.94
N ASP A 172 0.08 -2.30 10.02
CA ASP A 172 -1.37 -2.11 10.02
C ASP A 172 -1.79 -1.16 8.88
N CYS A 173 -3.09 -0.95 8.72
CA CYS A 173 -3.66 -0.12 7.66
C CYS A 173 -5.09 0.31 8.03
N HIS A 174 -5.66 1.17 7.19
CA HIS A 174 -7.07 1.57 7.27
C HIS A 174 -8.00 0.36 7.43
N ASN A 175 -8.92 0.46 8.38
CA ASN A 175 -9.94 -0.55 8.62
C ASN A 175 -11.17 0.03 9.35
N ASN A 176 -12.22 -0.78 9.47
CA ASN A 176 -13.48 -0.40 10.10
C ASN A 176 -13.39 -0.16 11.62
N ASP A 177 -12.27 -0.52 12.27
CA ASP A 177 -12.08 -0.31 13.71
C ASP A 177 -11.30 0.97 14.02
N ASN A 178 -10.33 1.34 13.20
CA ASN A 178 -9.47 2.52 13.43
C ASN A 178 -10.02 3.80 12.78
N TRP A 179 -10.70 3.71 11.63
CA TRP A 179 -11.23 4.89 10.95
C TRP A 179 -12.31 5.63 11.77
N PRO A 180 -13.33 4.97 12.34
CA PRO A 180 -14.30 5.67 13.19
C PRO A 180 -13.65 6.32 14.43
N LYS A 181 -12.56 5.76 14.97
CA LYS A 181 -11.83 6.36 16.09
C LYS A 181 -11.18 7.68 15.68
N TRP A 182 -10.54 7.71 14.51
CA TRP A 182 -9.98 8.92 13.92
C TRP A 182 -11.06 9.98 13.68
N VAL A 183 -12.16 9.61 13.02
CA VAL A 183 -13.27 10.54 12.75
C VAL A 183 -13.84 11.14 14.04
N ASN A 184 -14.06 10.31 15.07
CA ASN A 184 -14.63 10.75 16.34
C ASN A 184 -13.64 11.56 17.22
N ALA A 185 -12.34 11.46 16.96
CA ALA A 185 -11.35 12.34 17.57
C ALA A 185 -11.54 13.80 17.12
N ALA A 186 -12.08 14.02 15.91
CA ALA A 186 -12.33 15.34 15.33
C ALA A 186 -11.06 16.21 15.29
N GLU A 187 -9.97 15.63 14.83
CA GLU A 187 -8.64 16.27 14.74
C GLU A 187 -8.25 16.68 13.32
N GLY A 188 -9.07 16.35 12.32
CA GLY A 188 -8.86 16.78 10.93
C GLY A 188 -8.84 18.31 10.81
N LYS A 189 -7.95 18.82 9.97
CA LYS A 189 -7.81 20.27 9.72
C LYS A 189 -8.57 20.67 8.47
N ALA A 190 -8.88 21.96 8.35
CA ALA A 190 -9.39 22.47 7.08
C ALA A 190 -8.31 22.41 6.00
N MET A 191 -8.68 21.93 4.81
CA MET A 191 -7.84 22.00 3.61
C MET A 191 -7.49 23.47 3.28
N PRO A 192 -6.29 23.77 2.73
CA PRO A 192 -5.89 25.15 2.44
C PRO A 192 -6.88 25.89 1.53
N GLY A 193 -7.57 26.91 2.06
CA GLY A 193 -8.57 27.72 1.33
C GLY A 193 -10.02 27.21 1.45
N ALA A 194 -10.25 26.04 2.03
CA ALA A 194 -11.59 25.45 2.15
C ALA A 194 -12.53 26.32 3.00
N LYS A 195 -12.05 26.76 4.18
CA LYS A 195 -12.85 27.59 5.10
C LYS A 195 -13.26 28.89 4.42
N GLU A 196 -12.30 29.61 3.87
CA GLU A 196 -12.53 30.90 3.24
C GLU A 196 -13.51 30.78 2.07
N PHE A 197 -13.39 29.72 1.27
CA PHE A 197 -14.30 29.47 0.16
C PHE A 197 -15.71 29.08 0.61
N LEU A 198 -15.86 28.16 1.57
CA LEU A 198 -17.18 27.74 2.04
C LEU A 198 -17.91 28.88 2.75
N ASP A 199 -17.22 29.65 3.59
CA ASP A 199 -17.78 30.87 4.20
C ASP A 199 -18.22 31.87 3.12
N TYR A 200 -17.39 32.05 2.07
CA TYR A 200 -17.72 32.90 0.94
C TYR A 200 -19.00 32.43 0.22
N ALA A 201 -19.05 31.16 -0.19
CA ALA A 201 -20.21 30.60 -0.88
C ALA A 201 -21.48 30.72 -0.03
N HIS A 202 -21.39 30.39 1.26
CA HIS A 202 -22.50 30.55 2.19
C HIS A 202 -22.96 32.01 2.32
N SER A 203 -22.02 32.96 2.40
CA SER A 203 -22.35 34.41 2.44
C SER A 203 -23.06 34.91 1.18
N LYS A 204 -22.94 34.19 0.06
CA LYS A 204 -23.65 34.45 -1.20
C LYS A 204 -25.00 33.74 -1.31
N GLY A 205 -25.43 33.05 -0.25
CA GLY A 205 -26.69 32.31 -0.22
C GLY A 205 -26.65 30.98 -0.94
N ILE A 206 -25.45 30.39 -1.14
CA ILE A 206 -25.30 29.03 -1.65
C ILE A 206 -25.49 28.04 -0.50
N GLU A 207 -26.38 27.06 -0.68
CA GLU A 207 -26.50 25.94 0.26
C GLU A 207 -25.36 24.94 0.06
N ILE A 208 -24.73 24.48 1.14
CA ILE A 208 -23.57 23.60 1.08
C ILE A 208 -23.96 22.23 1.64
N PHE A 209 -23.85 21.20 0.81
CA PHE A 209 -24.12 19.82 1.18
C PHE A 209 -22.82 19.01 1.25
N TYR A 210 -22.61 18.35 2.39
CA TYR A 210 -21.46 17.48 2.64
C TYR A 210 -21.82 16.03 2.30
N VAL A 211 -21.51 15.60 1.08
CA VAL A 211 -21.80 14.25 0.57
C VAL A 211 -20.55 13.38 0.67
N THR A 212 -20.43 12.65 1.77
CA THR A 212 -19.19 11.95 2.16
C THR A 212 -19.32 10.42 2.21
N GLY A 213 -18.20 9.72 2.02
CA GLY A 213 -18.07 8.27 2.21
C GLY A 213 -18.06 7.83 3.67
N ARG A 214 -17.97 8.75 4.63
CA ARG A 214 -18.07 8.46 6.07
C ARG A 214 -19.40 7.80 6.41
N ASP A 215 -19.36 6.85 7.33
CA ASP A 215 -20.49 6.03 7.74
C ASP A 215 -21.44 6.79 8.67
N GLU A 216 -22.74 6.83 8.34
CA GLU A 216 -23.70 7.61 9.14
C GLU A 216 -23.81 7.10 10.57
N GLU A 217 -23.92 5.78 10.75
CA GLU A 217 -24.13 5.16 12.06
C GLU A 217 -22.95 5.43 13.01
N ASN A 218 -21.72 5.32 12.51
CA ASN A 218 -20.53 5.35 13.36
C ASN A 218 -19.74 6.66 13.32
N SER A 219 -20.03 7.56 12.37
CA SER A 219 -19.18 8.72 12.08
C SER A 219 -19.93 10.05 11.95
N LEU A 220 -21.26 10.10 12.03
CA LEU A 220 -22.01 11.36 11.89
C LEU A 220 -21.61 12.38 12.95
N ASP A 221 -21.68 12.02 14.23
CA ASP A 221 -21.41 12.96 15.32
C ASP A 221 -19.95 13.45 15.31
N GLY A 222 -18.99 12.54 15.11
CA GLY A 222 -17.57 12.89 14.96
C GLY A 222 -17.30 13.82 13.78
N THR A 223 -17.99 13.59 12.66
CA THR A 223 -17.87 14.43 11.46
C THR A 223 -18.43 15.82 11.72
N MET A 224 -19.66 15.94 12.23
CA MET A 224 -20.27 17.23 12.54
C MET A 224 -19.42 18.01 13.55
N LYS A 225 -18.96 17.35 14.63
CA LYS A 225 -18.03 17.94 15.60
C LYS A 225 -16.76 18.47 14.95
N ASN A 226 -16.17 17.75 13.99
CA ASN A 226 -14.98 18.22 13.29
C ASN A 226 -15.28 19.42 12.40
N LEU A 227 -16.35 19.38 11.61
CA LEU A 227 -16.74 20.47 10.71
C LEU A 227 -17.12 21.75 11.49
N GLU A 228 -17.81 21.62 12.62
CA GLU A 228 -18.09 22.71 13.56
C GLU A 228 -16.81 23.28 14.17
N LYS A 229 -15.88 22.41 14.60
CA LYS A 229 -14.60 22.81 15.21
C LYS A 229 -13.73 23.61 14.24
N VAL A 230 -13.70 23.25 12.96
CA VAL A 230 -13.00 24.06 11.94
C VAL A 230 -13.81 25.30 11.54
N GLY A 231 -15.10 25.35 11.88
CA GLY A 231 -15.98 26.49 11.67
C GLY A 231 -16.63 26.53 10.29
N PHE A 232 -16.89 25.39 9.66
CA PHE A 232 -17.58 25.38 8.37
C PHE A 232 -19.09 25.68 8.52
N PRO A 233 -19.72 26.28 7.49
CA PRO A 233 -21.15 26.56 7.48
C PRO A 233 -22.00 25.30 7.20
N CYS A 234 -23.32 25.40 7.36
CA CYS A 234 -24.28 24.34 7.04
C CYS A 234 -23.98 22.99 7.71
N VAL A 235 -23.51 23.00 8.97
CA VAL A 235 -23.27 21.75 9.72
C VAL A 235 -24.51 21.38 10.51
N ASP A 236 -25.45 20.71 9.84
CA ASP A 236 -26.65 20.17 10.43
C ASP A 236 -27.09 18.89 9.71
N LYS A 237 -27.99 18.11 10.32
CA LYS A 237 -28.45 16.83 9.75
C LYS A 237 -29.14 16.99 8.39
N TYR A 238 -29.64 18.17 8.05
CA TYR A 238 -30.22 18.43 6.74
C TYR A 238 -29.14 18.67 5.67
N HIS A 239 -27.93 19.10 5.99
CA HIS A 239 -26.87 19.31 5.01
C HIS A 239 -25.86 18.16 4.96
N MET A 240 -25.74 17.39 6.05
CA MET A 240 -24.94 16.18 6.09
C MET A 240 -25.58 15.03 5.28
N ARG A 241 -24.82 14.42 4.38
CA ARG A 241 -25.25 13.32 3.50
C ARG A 241 -24.25 12.17 3.52
N LEU A 242 -24.14 11.51 4.68
CA LEU A 242 -23.22 10.40 4.90
C LEU A 242 -23.65 9.12 4.20
N LYS A 243 -22.73 8.14 4.15
CA LYS A 243 -22.97 6.80 3.62
C LYS A 243 -23.88 6.04 4.59
N THR A 244 -24.98 5.50 4.07
CA THR A 244 -25.84 4.56 4.80
C THR A 244 -25.61 3.15 4.28
N THR A 245 -26.27 2.75 3.20
CA THR A 245 -26.20 1.38 2.65
C THR A 245 -25.19 1.23 1.52
N THR A 246 -24.81 2.34 0.85
CA THR A 246 -23.94 2.30 -0.33
C THR A 246 -22.93 3.44 -0.33
N GLY A 247 -21.70 3.12 -0.72
CA GLY A 247 -20.65 4.10 -0.98
C GLY A 247 -20.91 4.96 -2.22
N ASN A 248 -21.86 4.59 -3.09
CA ASN A 248 -22.24 5.42 -4.22
C ASN A 248 -22.84 6.75 -3.72
N LYS A 249 -22.30 7.87 -4.17
CA LYS A 249 -22.76 9.21 -3.79
C LYS A 249 -23.85 9.74 -4.71
N GLU A 250 -23.94 9.26 -5.95
CA GLU A 250 -24.88 9.78 -6.96
C GLU A 250 -26.34 9.79 -6.50
N PRO A 251 -26.89 8.74 -5.84
CA PRO A 251 -28.27 8.80 -5.37
C PRO A 251 -28.50 9.98 -4.40
N ARG A 252 -27.52 10.27 -3.53
CA ARG A 252 -27.60 11.41 -2.58
C ARG A 252 -27.50 12.75 -3.30
N MET A 253 -26.66 12.85 -4.34
CA MET A 253 -26.56 14.04 -5.20
C MET A 253 -27.88 14.30 -5.94
N GLN A 254 -28.47 13.26 -6.53
CA GLN A 254 -29.74 13.35 -7.25
C GLN A 254 -30.90 13.79 -6.35
N GLU A 255 -30.94 13.37 -5.08
CA GLU A 255 -31.94 13.87 -4.13
C GLU A 255 -31.79 15.37 -3.84
N ILE A 256 -30.56 15.90 -3.85
CA ILE A 256 -30.29 17.34 -3.70
C ILE A 256 -30.73 18.08 -4.97
N GLU A 257 -30.36 17.59 -6.16
CA GLU A 257 -30.69 18.18 -7.47
C GLU A 257 -32.21 18.32 -7.73
N LYS A 258 -33.03 17.48 -7.08
CA LYS A 258 -34.49 17.63 -7.13
C LYS A 258 -34.93 18.99 -6.58
N LYS A 259 -34.28 19.48 -5.51
CA LYS A 259 -34.65 20.69 -4.78
C LYS A 259 -33.78 21.90 -5.11
N TYR A 260 -32.54 21.66 -5.49
CA TYR A 260 -31.52 22.69 -5.69
C TYR A 260 -30.98 22.70 -7.10
N ASN A 261 -30.51 23.86 -7.56
CA ASN A 261 -29.64 23.95 -8.72
C ASN A 261 -28.18 23.78 -8.24
N VAL A 262 -27.62 22.58 -8.39
CA VAL A 262 -26.25 22.29 -7.96
C VAL A 262 -25.26 22.84 -8.98
N ILE A 263 -24.54 23.89 -8.59
CA ILE A 263 -23.62 24.62 -9.47
C ILE A 263 -22.20 24.08 -9.43
N ILE A 264 -21.82 23.39 -8.34
CA ILE A 264 -20.48 22.87 -8.11
C ILE A 264 -20.58 21.51 -7.43
N TYR A 265 -19.75 20.57 -7.89
CA TYR A 265 -19.41 19.32 -7.20
C TYR A 265 -17.90 19.37 -6.91
N MET A 266 -17.51 19.17 -5.65
CA MET A 266 -16.12 19.20 -5.22
C MET A 266 -15.71 17.85 -4.63
N GLY A 267 -14.53 17.36 -5.02
CA GLY A 267 -14.03 16.08 -4.54
C GLY A 267 -12.61 15.78 -5.00
N ASP A 268 -11.99 14.80 -4.36
CA ASP A 268 -10.70 14.23 -4.74
C ASP A 268 -10.84 12.93 -5.54
N ASP A 269 -12.02 12.30 -5.51
CA ASP A 269 -12.32 11.08 -6.26
C ASP A 269 -13.30 11.33 -7.41
N ALA A 270 -13.14 10.60 -8.52
CA ALA A 270 -14.13 10.61 -9.61
C ALA A 270 -15.53 10.16 -9.15
N GLY A 271 -15.67 9.49 -8.00
CA GLY A 271 -16.94 9.12 -7.36
C GLY A 271 -17.68 10.29 -6.70
N ASP A 272 -17.04 11.45 -6.60
CA ASP A 272 -17.61 12.69 -6.05
C ASP A 272 -18.29 13.54 -7.12
N PHE A 273 -18.18 13.11 -8.38
CA PHE A 273 -18.86 13.71 -9.51
C PHE A 273 -19.91 12.73 -10.05
N PRO A 274 -21.05 13.22 -10.57
CA PRO A 274 -22.12 12.40 -11.12
C PRO A 274 -21.78 11.87 -12.52
N VAL A 275 -20.64 11.17 -12.64
CA VAL A 275 -20.06 10.69 -13.89
C VAL A 275 -20.12 9.16 -14.04
N GLY A 276 -20.76 8.44 -13.11
CA GLY A 276 -20.96 7.00 -13.20
C GLY A 276 -19.74 6.14 -12.86
N SER A 277 -18.76 6.69 -12.13
CA SER A 277 -17.44 6.05 -11.91
C SER A 277 -17.39 4.99 -10.81
N TYR A 278 -18.48 4.84 -10.03
CA TYR A 278 -18.54 3.91 -8.91
C TYR A 278 -18.43 2.43 -9.34
N HIS A 279 -17.54 1.68 -8.68
CA HIS A 279 -17.18 0.29 -8.99
C HIS A 279 -16.80 0.03 -10.46
N LYS A 280 -16.24 1.04 -11.14
CA LYS A 280 -15.67 0.88 -12.48
C LYS A 280 -14.18 0.55 -12.41
N ASP A 281 -13.70 -0.23 -13.36
CA ASP A 281 -12.27 -0.47 -13.54
C ASP A 281 -11.53 0.81 -13.98
N MET A 282 -10.20 0.79 -13.85
CA MET A 282 -9.33 1.92 -14.19
C MET A 282 -9.59 2.49 -15.59
N LYS A 283 -9.73 1.64 -16.61
CA LYS A 283 -9.91 2.10 -18.00
C LYS A 283 -11.25 2.84 -18.15
N THR A 284 -12.30 2.26 -17.59
CA THR A 284 -13.65 2.82 -17.65
C THR A 284 -13.73 4.13 -16.87
N ARG A 285 -13.12 4.20 -15.67
CA ARG A 285 -13.03 5.46 -14.89
C ARG A 285 -12.36 6.57 -15.70
N ASN A 286 -11.22 6.28 -16.32
CA ASN A 286 -10.52 7.26 -17.15
C ASN A 286 -11.37 7.72 -18.34
N SER A 287 -12.02 6.80 -19.06
CA SER A 287 -12.90 7.17 -20.18
C SER A 287 -14.11 8.01 -19.74
N LEU A 288 -14.68 7.76 -18.56
CA LEU A 288 -15.75 8.60 -18.01
C LEU A 288 -15.25 10.02 -17.73
N VAL A 289 -14.07 10.17 -17.11
CA VAL A 289 -13.45 11.48 -16.92
C VAL A 289 -13.20 12.18 -18.26
N ASP A 290 -12.67 11.47 -19.26
CA ASP A 290 -12.43 12.03 -20.60
C ASP A 290 -13.72 12.50 -21.30
N ASN A 291 -14.82 11.78 -21.10
CA ASN A 291 -16.14 12.15 -21.64
C ASN A 291 -16.69 13.43 -21.00
N HIS A 292 -16.30 13.71 -19.75
CA HIS A 292 -16.71 14.88 -18.97
C HIS A 292 -15.64 15.99 -18.92
N LYS A 293 -14.59 15.92 -19.74
CA LYS A 293 -13.41 16.81 -19.68
C LYS A 293 -13.70 18.32 -19.63
N SER A 294 -14.78 18.79 -20.27
CA SER A 294 -15.16 20.21 -20.28
C SER A 294 -15.85 20.68 -19.00
N GLU A 295 -16.32 19.77 -18.16
CA GLU A 295 -16.98 20.07 -16.89
C GLU A 295 -15.98 20.25 -15.74
N PHE A 296 -14.78 19.70 -15.87
CA PHE A 296 -13.71 19.91 -14.90
C PHE A 296 -13.18 21.35 -14.96
N GLY A 297 -13.25 22.06 -13.82
CA GLY A 297 -12.95 23.49 -13.69
C GLY A 297 -14.12 24.43 -14.04
N SER A 298 -15.27 23.89 -14.45
CA SER A 298 -16.48 24.70 -14.76
C SER A 298 -17.72 24.27 -13.98
N LYS A 299 -17.74 23.02 -13.48
CA LYS A 299 -18.77 22.46 -12.60
C LYS A 299 -18.20 21.42 -11.63
N PHE A 300 -17.19 20.67 -12.06
CA PHE A 300 -16.47 19.70 -11.24
C PHE A 300 -15.14 20.30 -10.79
N ILE A 301 -14.94 20.42 -9.49
CA ILE A 301 -13.73 20.99 -8.89
C ILE A 301 -12.96 19.88 -8.19
N VAL A 302 -11.76 19.60 -8.70
CA VAL A 302 -10.95 18.47 -8.27
C VAL A 302 -9.90 18.93 -7.27
N LEU A 303 -9.77 18.19 -6.18
CA LEU A 303 -8.68 18.31 -5.22
C LEU A 303 -7.71 17.13 -5.38
N PRO A 304 -6.39 17.33 -5.20
CA PRO A 304 -5.43 16.27 -5.42
C PRO A 304 -5.34 15.31 -4.21
N ASN A 305 -5.60 14.03 -4.42
CA ASN A 305 -5.34 12.97 -3.43
C ASN A 305 -4.53 11.82 -4.06
N PRO A 306 -3.19 11.80 -3.88
CA PRO A 306 -2.33 10.72 -4.33
C PRO A 306 -2.18 9.55 -3.33
N THR A 307 -2.77 9.61 -2.13
CA THR A 307 -2.49 8.64 -1.04
C THR A 307 -3.46 7.46 -1.04
N TYR A 308 -4.74 7.71 -1.32
CA TYR A 308 -5.76 6.67 -1.45
C TYR A 308 -6.86 7.08 -2.44
N GLY A 309 -7.79 6.16 -2.71
CA GLY A 309 -9.02 6.46 -3.43
C GLY A 309 -9.54 5.29 -4.25
N HIS A 310 -10.66 5.47 -4.94
CA HIS A 310 -11.17 4.46 -5.86
C HIS A 310 -10.25 4.25 -7.06
N TRP A 311 -9.35 5.19 -7.38
CA TRP A 311 -8.28 4.97 -8.36
C TRP A 311 -7.42 3.77 -7.98
N GLU A 312 -7.11 3.59 -6.70
CA GLU A 312 -6.36 2.44 -6.19
C GLU A 312 -7.22 1.16 -6.22
N SER A 313 -8.46 1.24 -5.76
CA SER A 313 -9.36 0.08 -5.78
C SER A 313 -9.66 -0.43 -7.20
N SER A 314 -9.53 0.44 -8.20
CA SER A 314 -9.82 0.15 -9.61
C SER A 314 -8.71 -0.57 -10.36
N LEU A 315 -7.54 -0.73 -9.72
CA LEU A 315 -6.38 -1.41 -10.30
C LEU A 315 -6.62 -2.90 -10.54
N ALA A 316 -7.51 -3.54 -9.76
CA ALA A 316 -7.93 -4.93 -9.96
C ALA A 316 -9.30 -5.22 -9.35
N LYS A 317 -9.99 -6.23 -9.89
CA LYS A 317 -11.21 -6.75 -9.27
C LYS A 317 -10.89 -7.29 -7.87
N ASN A 318 -11.66 -6.85 -6.87
CA ASN A 318 -11.44 -7.18 -5.45
C ASN A 318 -10.04 -6.76 -4.94
N TYR A 319 -9.50 -5.63 -5.40
CA TYR A 319 -8.19 -5.12 -5.00
C TYR A 319 -7.92 -5.20 -3.48
N TRP A 320 -8.90 -4.84 -2.65
CA TRP A 320 -8.78 -4.87 -1.19
C TRP A 320 -8.58 -6.26 -0.58
N LYS A 321 -8.90 -7.34 -1.31
CA LYS A 321 -8.67 -8.73 -0.88
C LYS A 321 -7.27 -9.26 -1.26
N LEU A 322 -6.49 -8.50 -2.02
CA LEU A 322 -5.13 -8.88 -2.40
C LEU A 322 -4.19 -8.81 -1.20
N THR A 323 -3.23 -9.73 -1.14
CA THR A 323 -2.15 -9.70 -0.14
C THR A 323 -1.19 -8.54 -0.39
N PRO A 324 -0.35 -8.15 0.59
CA PRO A 324 0.64 -7.10 0.39
C PRO A 324 1.58 -7.36 -0.79
N GLU A 325 2.02 -8.61 -0.98
CA GLU A 325 2.84 -9.03 -2.12
C GLU A 325 2.12 -8.80 -3.45
N GLN A 326 0.84 -9.19 -3.52
CA GLN A 326 0.02 -9.07 -4.73
C GLN A 326 -0.22 -7.59 -5.09
N LYS A 327 -0.54 -6.74 -4.11
CA LYS A 327 -0.70 -5.30 -4.33
C LYS A 327 0.60 -4.65 -4.79
N ASN A 328 1.73 -4.97 -4.14
CA ASN A 328 3.05 -4.44 -4.52
C ASN A 328 3.45 -4.86 -5.94
N ALA A 329 3.23 -6.13 -6.30
CA ALA A 329 3.49 -6.63 -7.65
C ALA A 329 2.62 -5.90 -8.69
N LEU A 330 1.31 -5.80 -8.45
CA LEU A 330 0.36 -5.13 -9.33
C LEU A 330 0.67 -3.65 -9.54
N ARG A 331 0.93 -2.90 -8.45
CA ARG A 331 1.31 -1.48 -8.53
C ARG A 331 2.54 -1.29 -9.41
N LYS A 332 3.56 -2.13 -9.24
CA LYS A 332 4.77 -2.10 -10.07
C LYS A 332 4.47 -2.46 -11.52
N GLU A 333 3.69 -3.50 -11.78
CA GLU A 333 3.30 -3.95 -13.12
C GLU A 333 2.62 -2.84 -13.92
N LEU A 334 1.70 -2.09 -13.30
CA LEU A 334 0.92 -1.04 -13.95
C LEU A 334 1.70 0.25 -14.23
N ILE A 335 2.82 0.48 -13.54
CA ILE A 335 3.69 1.63 -13.83
C ILE A 335 4.39 1.42 -15.18
N LYS A 336 4.19 2.35 -16.11
CA LYS A 336 4.95 2.42 -17.36
C LYS A 336 6.39 2.83 -17.04
N ARG A 337 7.36 2.02 -17.48
CA ARG A 337 8.79 2.23 -17.21
C ARG A 337 9.53 2.45 -18.51
N TRP A 338 10.33 3.51 -18.55
CA TRP A 338 11.38 3.64 -19.55
C TRP A 338 12.69 3.10 -18.96
N ARG A 339 13.48 2.40 -19.76
CA ARG A 339 14.87 2.07 -19.47
C ARG A 339 15.72 2.31 -20.71
N ALA A 340 16.98 2.66 -20.48
CA ALA A 340 17.93 3.02 -21.52
C ALA A 340 18.73 1.82 -22.07
N ASP A 341 18.52 0.62 -21.54
CA ASP A 341 19.27 -0.62 -21.86
C ASP A 341 18.74 -1.37 -23.09
#